data_AF-A0A935FWW2-F1
#
_entry.id   AF-A0A935FWW2-F1
#
_cell.length_a   1.000
_cell.length_b   1.000
_cell.length_c   1.000
_cell.angle_alpha   90.00
_cell.angle_beta   90.00
_cell.angle_gamma   90.00
#
_symmetry.space_group_name_H-M   'P 1'
#
loop_
_entity.id
_entity.type
_entity.pdbx_description
1 polymer ?
#
loop_
_entity_poly.entity_id
_entity_poly.type
_entity_poly.pdbx_seq_one_letter_code
_entity_poly.pdbx_strand_id
1 'polypeptide(L)'
;MNTATYVAFVGILAIALFLNHGLSAETATAIAVVAALAGIPWYFGTRDKTAPAGLVERLLATLWEWFRRFVGFSIGGLCIWVATRIVFSHGGASGLDHPWLFAAGLGIFGVFLIYFGAVGQGPRRYDWQEDIALHRRNKRRYKWWF
;
A
#
# COMPACT_ATOMS: atom_id res chain seq x y z
N MET A 1 -0.39 9.41 9.42
CA MET A 1 0.86 8.94 10.02
C MET A 1 1.54 10.16 10.60
N ASN A 2 1.88 10.18 11.89
CA ASN A 2 2.59 11.34 12.44
C ASN A 2 4.05 11.32 11.95
N THR A 3 4.72 12.48 11.93
CA THR A 3 6.09 12.63 11.42
C THR A 3 7.07 11.68 12.12
N ALA A 4 6.85 11.39 13.41
CA ALA A 4 7.69 10.48 14.19
C ALA A 4 7.61 9.02 13.68
N THR A 5 6.43 8.51 13.34
CA THR A 5 6.27 7.16 12.79
C THR A 5 6.94 7.02 11.42
N TYR A 6 6.90 8.07 10.60
CA TYR A 6 7.57 8.10 9.29
C TYR A 6 9.10 8.03 9.42
N VAL A 7 9.67 8.90 10.27
CA VAL A 7 11.11 8.94 10.52
C VAL A 7 11.59 7.61 11.13
N ALA A 8 10.83 7.04 12.07
CA ALA A 8 11.15 5.75 12.67
C ALA A 8 11.15 4.61 11.63
N PHE A 9 10.13 4.54 10.75
CA PHE A 9 10.05 3.50 9.73
C PHE A 9 11.20 3.57 8.73
N VAL A 10 11.47 4.75 8.16
CA VAL A 10 12.57 4.93 7.20
C VAL A 10 13.93 4.72 7.86
N GLY A 11 14.09 5.16 9.11
CA GLY A 11 15.32 4.96 9.89
C GLY A 11 15.61 3.48 10.18
N ILE A 12 14.61 2.72 10.65
CA ILE A 12 14.76 1.28 10.92
C ILE A 12 15.09 0.53 9.62
N LEU A 13 14.42 0.85 8.52
CA LEU A 13 14.69 0.24 7.23
C LEU A 13 16.10 0.54 6.74
N ALA A 14 16.56 1.79 6.86
CA ALA A 14 17.90 2.21 6.47
C ALA A 14 18.97 1.46 7.28
N ILE A 15 18.77 1.30 8.59
CA ILE A 15 19.66 0.52 9.46
C ILE A 15 19.65 -0.96 9.03
N ALA A 16 18.48 -1.55 8.81
CA ALA A 16 18.37 -2.95 8.41
C ALA A 16 19.06 -3.24 7.06
N LEU A 17 18.89 -2.35 6.07
CA LEU A 17 19.55 -2.50 4.77
C LEU A 17 21.06 -2.28 4.88
N PHE A 18 21.51 -1.30 5.66
CA PHE A 18 22.93 -1.08 5.92
C PHE A 18 23.59 -2.29 6.60
N LEU A 19 22.94 -2.88 7.60
CA LEU A 19 23.48 -4.06 8.31
C LEU A 19 23.55 -5.30 7.41
N ASN A 20 22.61 -5.48 6.48
CA ASN A 20 22.58 -6.67 5.61
C ASN A 20 23.39 -6.52 4.32
N HIS A 21 23.52 -5.29 3.78
CA HIS A 21 24.10 -5.05 2.45
C HIS A 21 25.22 -4.00 2.43
N GLY A 22 25.52 -3.37 3.55
CA GLY A 22 26.54 -2.30 3.63
C GLY A 22 26.12 -0.98 2.99
N LEU A 23 27.06 -0.04 2.93
CA LEU A 23 26.88 1.27 2.30
C LEU A 23 27.27 1.17 0.82
N SER A 24 26.28 0.95 -0.04
CA SER A 24 26.44 0.89 -1.49
C SER A 24 25.47 1.84 -2.20
N ALA A 25 25.71 2.12 -3.48
CA ALA A 25 24.83 2.97 -4.29
C ALA A 25 23.43 2.34 -4.41
N GLU A 26 23.34 1.01 -4.49
CA GLU A 26 22.07 0.28 -4.55
C GLU A 26 21.28 0.43 -3.24
N THR A 27 21.95 0.24 -2.09
CA THR A 27 21.33 0.41 -0.76
C THR A 27 20.84 1.84 -0.56
N ALA A 28 21.65 2.83 -0.93
CA ALA A 28 21.26 4.24 -0.84
C ALA A 28 20.05 4.56 -1.74
N THR A 29 20.03 4.01 -2.96
CA THR A 29 18.92 4.19 -3.90
C THR A 29 17.63 3.55 -3.37
N ALA A 30 17.71 2.34 -2.81
CA ALA A 30 16.56 1.66 -2.21
C ALA A 30 15.97 2.46 -1.04
N ILE A 31 16.82 2.98 -0.14
CA ILE A 31 16.39 3.84 0.96
C ILE A 31 15.72 5.11 0.43
N ALA A 32 16.32 5.77 -0.57
CA ALA A 32 15.78 6.98 -1.17
C ALA A 32 14.40 6.74 -1.80
N VAL A 33 14.21 5.61 -2.50
CA VAL A 33 12.92 5.23 -3.08
C VAL A 33 11.88 5.00 -1.99
N VAL A 34 12.21 4.26 -0.93
CA VAL A 34 11.25 4.00 0.16
C VAL A 34 10.91 5.27 0.92
N ALA A 35 11.89 6.13 1.18
CA ALA A 35 11.66 7.45 1.75
C ALA A 35 10.72 8.27 0.86
N ALA A 36 10.96 8.33 -0.45
CA ALA A 36 10.08 9.03 -1.38
C ALA A 36 8.64 8.49 -1.35
N LEU A 37 8.48 7.16 -1.38
CA LEU A 37 7.16 6.51 -1.34
C LEU A 37 6.41 6.76 -0.04
N ALA A 38 7.09 6.68 1.10
CA ALA A 38 6.46 6.93 2.39
C ALA A 38 6.25 8.44 2.66
N GLY A 39 7.02 9.31 2.00
CA GLY A 39 6.91 10.76 2.09
C GLY A 39 5.67 11.32 1.38
N ILE A 40 5.14 10.62 0.37
CA ILE A 40 3.94 11.04 -0.35
C ILE A 40 2.69 11.08 0.56
N PRO A 41 2.34 10.02 1.33
CA PRO A 41 1.28 10.09 2.33
C PRO A 41 1.47 11.19 3.37
N TRP A 42 2.72 11.44 3.78
CA TRP A 42 3.06 12.50 4.73
C TRP A 42 2.80 13.89 4.14
N TYR A 43 3.22 14.13 2.90
CA TYR A 43 2.97 15.36 2.17
C TYR A 43 1.47 15.69 2.06
N PHE A 44 0.61 14.70 1.80
CA PHE A 44 -0.85 14.91 1.80
C PHE A 44 -1.42 15.20 3.19
N GLY A 45 -0.72 14.78 4.25
CA GLY A 45 -1.08 15.07 5.64
C GLY A 45 -0.81 16.52 6.04
N THR A 46 0.18 17.18 5.43
CA THR A 46 0.57 18.56 5.75
C THR A 46 -0.13 19.61 4.89
N ARG A 47 -0.80 19.19 3.81
CA ARG A 47 -1.51 20.09 2.88
C ARG A 47 -2.83 20.59 3.44
N ASP A 48 -3.09 21.88 3.20
CA ASP A 48 -4.42 22.46 3.41
C ASP A 48 -5.42 21.86 2.42
N LYS A 49 -6.45 21.23 2.98
CA LYS A 49 -7.50 20.56 2.22
C LYS A 49 -8.57 21.53 1.70
N THR A 50 -8.56 22.79 2.13
CA THR A 50 -9.50 23.82 1.66
C THR A 50 -9.01 24.53 0.40
N ALA A 51 -7.69 24.61 0.20
CA ALA A 51 -7.09 25.19 -0.99
C ALA A 51 -7.24 24.28 -2.23
N PRO A 52 -7.34 24.86 -3.44
CA PRO A 52 -7.37 24.09 -4.68
C PRO A 52 -6.04 23.36 -4.91
N ALA A 53 -6.12 22.10 -5.37
CA ALA A 53 -4.93 21.30 -5.65
C ALA A 53 -4.14 21.87 -6.84
N GLY A 54 -2.87 22.21 -6.58
CA GLY A 54 -1.92 22.62 -7.62
C GLY A 54 -1.48 21.45 -8.53
N LEU A 55 -0.73 21.76 -9.60
CA LEU A 55 -0.26 20.77 -10.58
C LEU A 55 0.55 19.64 -9.92
N VAL A 56 1.54 20.00 -9.08
CA VAL A 56 2.41 19.03 -8.39
C VAL A 56 1.62 18.12 -7.47
N GLU A 57 0.66 18.67 -6.72
CA GLU A 57 -0.19 17.90 -5.81
C GLU A 57 -1.04 16.89 -6.59
N ARG A 58 -1.60 17.29 -7.74
CA ARG A 58 -2.35 16.40 -8.62
C ARG A 58 -1.49 15.30 -9.22
N LEU A 59 -0.29 15.62 -9.69
CA LEU A 59 0.64 14.63 -10.23
C LEU A 59 1.03 13.61 -9.16
N LEU A 60 1.44 14.07 -7.98
CA LEU A 60 1.77 13.19 -6.85
C LEU A 60 0.57 12.34 -6.43
N ALA A 61 -0.64 12.91 -6.39
CA ALA A 61 -1.83 12.19 -5.99
C ALA A 61 -2.18 11.09 -6.99
N THR A 62 -2.06 11.40 -8.28
CA THR A 62 -2.32 10.46 -9.38
C THR A 62 -1.28 9.35 -9.40
N LEU A 63 0.01 9.69 -9.29
CA LEU A 63 1.09 8.71 -9.18
C LEU A 63 0.91 7.80 -7.97
N TRP A 64 0.57 8.37 -6.82
CA TRP A 64 0.31 7.62 -5.60
C TRP A 64 -0.87 6.65 -5.75
N GLU A 65 -1.95 7.11 -6.37
CA GLU A 65 -3.11 6.26 -6.63
C GLU A 65 -2.76 5.09 -7.55
N TRP A 66 -2.09 5.36 -8.67
CA TRP A 66 -1.68 4.31 -9.61
C TRP A 66 -0.69 3.34 -8.98
N PHE A 67 0.28 3.84 -8.21
CA PHE A 67 1.20 3.01 -7.45
C PHE A 67 0.44 2.09 -6.48
N ARG A 68 -0.48 2.65 -5.69
CA ARG A 68 -1.28 1.88 -4.73
C ARG A 68 -2.16 0.83 -5.43
N ARG A 69 -2.77 1.18 -6.57
CA ARG A 69 -3.53 0.22 -7.39
C ARG A 69 -2.62 -0.90 -7.88
N PHE A 70 -1.50 -0.56 -8.50
CA PHE A 70 -0.55 -1.54 -9.03
C PHE A 70 -0.10 -2.53 -7.94
N VAL A 71 0.31 -2.03 -6.77
CA VAL A 71 0.73 -2.86 -5.64
C VAL A 71 -0.44 -3.71 -5.11
N GLY A 72 -1.60 -3.09 -4.86
CA GLY A 72 -2.77 -3.78 -4.30
C GLY A 72 -3.33 -4.86 -5.21
N PHE A 73 -3.44 -4.59 -6.52
CA PHE A 73 -3.89 -5.58 -7.50
C PHE A 73 -2.86 -6.68 -7.75
N SER A 74 -1.57 -6.35 -7.80
CA SER A 74 -0.52 -7.36 -8.03
C SER A 74 -0.38 -8.30 -6.84
N ILE A 75 -0.19 -7.76 -5.63
CA ILE A 75 -0.01 -8.57 -4.42
C ILE A 75 -1.34 -9.24 -4.06
N GLY A 76 -2.46 -8.52 -4.10
CA GLY A 76 -3.77 -9.10 -3.80
C GLY A 76 -4.18 -10.19 -4.79
N GLY A 77 -3.94 -9.98 -6.08
CA GLY A 77 -4.13 -11.00 -7.11
C GLY A 77 -3.24 -12.22 -6.92
N LEU A 78 -1.97 -12.02 -6.56
CA LEU A 78 -1.05 -13.12 -6.22
C LEU A 78 -1.55 -13.91 -5.00
N CYS A 79 -2.01 -13.24 -3.94
CA CYS A 79 -2.58 -13.90 -2.76
C CYS A 79 -3.79 -14.78 -3.14
N ILE A 80 -4.73 -14.25 -3.94
CA ILE A 80 -5.90 -14.99 -4.39
C ILE A 80 -5.50 -16.17 -5.28
N TRP A 81 -4.54 -15.96 -6.18
CA TRP A 81 -4.03 -17.01 -7.05
C TRP A 81 -3.38 -18.15 -6.25
N VAL A 82 -2.50 -17.83 -5.29
CA VAL A 82 -1.89 -18.83 -4.41
C VAL A 82 -2.95 -19.55 -3.57
N ALA A 83 -3.91 -18.82 -2.98
CA ALA A 83 -5.00 -19.42 -2.22
C ALA A 83 -5.81 -20.42 -3.08
N THR A 84 -6.10 -20.05 -4.32
CA THR A 84 -6.76 -20.91 -5.31
C THR A 84 -5.95 -22.18 -5.57
N ARG A 85 -4.63 -22.07 -5.79
CA ARG A 85 -3.76 -23.23 -5.98
C ARG A 85 -3.74 -24.16 -4.77
N ILE A 86 -3.77 -23.63 -3.56
CA ILE A 86 -3.82 -24.42 -2.32
C ILE A 86 -5.14 -25.19 -2.22
N VAL A 87 -6.28 -24.57 -2.55
CA VAL A 87 -7.59 -25.24 -2.52
C VAL A 87 -7.67 -26.36 -3.57
N PHE A 88 -7.20 -26.11 -4.79
CA PHE A 88 -7.34 -27.06 -5.90
C PHE A 88 -6.25 -28.14 -5.97
N SER A 89 -5.19 -28.06 -5.15
CA SER A 89 -4.09 -29.02 -5.17
C SER A 89 -4.37 -30.33 -4.42
N HIS A 90 -5.62 -30.60 -4.00
CA HIS A 90 -6.08 -31.88 -3.43
C HIS A 90 -5.05 -32.54 -2.48
N GLY A 91 -4.79 -31.88 -1.34
CA GLY A 91 -4.43 -32.56 -0.08
C GLY A 91 -3.03 -33.19 0.09
N GLY A 92 -2.04 -32.96 -0.78
CA GLY A 92 -0.75 -33.65 -0.64
C GLY A 92 0.51 -32.80 -0.46
N ALA A 93 0.54 -31.56 -0.98
CA ALA A 93 1.81 -30.88 -1.25
C ALA A 93 2.16 -29.72 -0.33
N SER A 94 1.24 -29.25 0.53
CA SER A 94 1.43 -28.00 1.28
C SER A 94 2.16 -28.15 2.60
N GLY A 95 2.26 -29.37 3.17
CA GLY A 95 2.88 -29.59 4.49
C GLY A 95 2.19 -28.83 5.64
N LEU A 96 0.96 -28.32 5.41
CA LEU A 96 0.18 -27.56 6.37
C LEU A 96 -0.91 -28.44 6.98
N ASP A 97 -1.10 -28.38 8.30
CA ASP A 97 -2.13 -29.14 9.01
C ASP A 97 -3.55 -28.74 8.57
N HIS A 98 -3.75 -27.46 8.23
CA HIS A 98 -5.03 -26.90 7.80
C HIS A 98 -4.88 -25.97 6.58
N PRO A 99 -4.66 -26.53 5.38
CA PRO A 99 -4.35 -25.74 4.18
C PRO A 99 -5.51 -24.84 3.74
N TRP A 100 -6.76 -25.25 4.02
CA TRP A 100 -7.95 -24.46 3.70
C TRP A 100 -8.08 -23.20 4.56
N LEU A 101 -7.69 -23.24 5.85
CA LEU A 101 -7.68 -22.05 6.71
C LEU A 101 -6.64 -21.04 6.23
N PHE A 102 -5.46 -21.54 5.86
CA PHE A 102 -4.42 -20.70 5.29
C PHE A 102 -4.86 -20.08 3.95
N ALA A 103 -5.47 -20.86 3.07
CA ALA A 103 -6.03 -20.37 1.82
C ALA A 103 -7.14 -19.33 2.04
N ALA A 104 -8.03 -19.55 3.00
CA ALA A 104 -9.08 -18.59 3.35
C ALA A 104 -8.49 -17.28 3.88
N GLY A 105 -7.53 -17.35 4.81
CA GLY A 105 -6.82 -16.18 5.33
C GLY A 105 -6.11 -15.40 4.23
N LEU A 106 -5.39 -16.10 3.35
CA LEU A 106 -4.68 -15.49 2.22
C LEU A 106 -5.65 -14.88 1.20
N GLY A 107 -6.79 -15.52 0.94
CA GLY A 107 -7.84 -15.00 0.07
C GLY A 107 -8.48 -13.73 0.61
N ILE A 108 -8.86 -13.72 1.90
CA ILE A 108 -9.40 -12.53 2.59
C ILE A 108 -8.39 -11.39 2.56
N PHE A 109 -7.12 -11.68 2.86
CA PHE A 109 -6.06 -10.69 2.80
C PHE A 109 -5.86 -10.15 1.38
N GLY A 110 -5.92 -11.01 0.36
CA GLY A 110 -5.85 -10.59 -1.04
C GLY A 110 -6.99 -9.66 -1.46
N VAL A 111 -8.23 -9.97 -1.07
CA VAL A 111 -9.40 -9.11 -1.28
C VAL A 111 -9.22 -7.76 -0.58
N PHE A 112 -8.73 -7.78 0.66
CA PHE A 112 -8.42 -6.56 1.40
C PHE A 112 -7.37 -5.69 0.69
N LEU A 113 -6.29 -6.30 0.16
CA LEU A 113 -5.27 -5.57 -0.60
C LEU A 113 -5.80 -4.97 -1.89
N ILE A 114 -6.71 -5.67 -2.59
CA ILE A 114 -7.38 -5.14 -3.78
C ILE A 114 -8.29 -3.96 -3.40
N TYR A 115 -9.07 -4.08 -2.33
CA TYR A 115 -9.88 -2.98 -1.79
C TYR A 115 -9.02 -1.77 -1.44
N PHE A 116 -7.94 -1.99 -0.69
CA PHE A 116 -6.97 -0.96 -0.34
C PHE A 116 -6.32 -0.35 -1.59
N GLY A 117 -6.01 -1.17 -2.59
CA GLY A 117 -5.51 -0.76 -3.89
C GLY A 117 -6.46 0.16 -4.65
N ALA A 118 -7.75 -0.16 -4.63
CA ALA A 118 -8.79 0.61 -5.33
C ALA A 118 -9.15 1.91 -4.58
N VAL A 119 -9.62 1.81 -3.35
CA VAL A 119 -10.23 2.92 -2.60
C VAL A 119 -9.19 3.71 -1.80
N GLY A 120 -8.31 3.00 -1.11
CA GLY A 120 -7.33 3.55 -0.17
C GLY A 120 -7.86 3.48 1.26
N GLN A 121 -7.11 4.07 2.20
CA GLN A 121 -7.53 4.15 3.61
C GLN A 121 -7.52 5.58 4.13
N GLY A 122 -8.58 5.92 4.85
CA GLY A 122 -8.73 7.15 5.61
C GLY A 122 -8.10 7.07 7.00
N PRO A 123 -8.20 8.17 7.76
CA PRO A 123 -7.66 8.25 9.11
C PRO A 123 -8.22 7.19 10.07
N ARG A 124 -9.53 6.88 9.99
CA ARG A 124 -10.16 5.80 10.76
C ARG A 124 -10.12 4.54 9.91
N ARG A 125 -9.06 3.76 10.08
CA ARG A 125 -8.79 2.52 9.31
C ARG A 125 -9.86 1.44 9.41
N TYR A 126 -10.80 1.57 10.36
CA TYR A 126 -11.88 0.62 10.59
C TYR A 126 -13.22 1.07 9.96
N ASP A 127 -13.29 2.28 9.41
CA ASP A 127 -14.52 2.85 8.83
C ASP A 127 -14.44 2.89 7.31
N TRP A 128 -15.08 1.90 6.68
CA TRP A 128 -15.07 1.69 5.23
C TRP A 128 -15.88 2.79 4.52
N GLN A 129 -16.85 3.39 5.20
CA GLN A 129 -17.61 4.52 4.65
C GLN A 129 -16.73 5.76 4.58
N GLU A 130 -15.84 5.96 5.56
CA GLU A 130 -14.86 7.05 5.52
C GLU A 130 -13.88 6.88 4.35
N ASP A 131 -13.39 5.67 4.09
CA ASP A 131 -12.51 5.36 2.96
C ASP A 131 -13.16 5.72 1.62
N ILE A 132 -14.41 5.28 1.40
CA ILE A 132 -15.16 5.57 0.18
C ILE A 132 -15.42 7.07 0.04
N ALA A 133 -15.79 7.73 1.14
CA ALA A 133 -16.00 9.17 1.15
C ALA A 133 -14.71 9.93 0.84
N LEU A 134 -13.58 9.49 1.39
CA LEU A 134 -12.26 10.06 1.10
C LEU A 134 -11.89 9.89 -0.36
N HIS A 135 -12.07 8.69 -0.92
CA HIS A 135 -11.82 8.43 -2.33
C HIS A 135 -12.67 9.33 -3.24
N ARG A 136 -13.97 9.48 -2.96
CA ARG A 136 -14.85 10.38 -3.71
C ARG A 136 -14.41 11.85 -3.61
N ARG A 137 -13.98 12.31 -2.43
CA ARG A 137 -13.46 13.67 -2.24
C ARG A 137 -12.17 13.88 -3.05
N ASN A 138 -11.25 12.91 -3.02
CA ASN A 138 -9.99 12.97 -3.77
C ASN A 138 -10.24 12.96 -5.28
N LYS A 139 -11.14 12.10 -5.77
CA LYS A 139 -11.56 12.06 -7.18
C LYS A 139 -12.07 13.43 -7.66
N ARG A 140 -12.88 14.12 -6.85
CA ARG A 140 -13.35 15.49 -7.14
C ARG A 140 -12.23 16.53 -7.08
N ARG A 141 -11.41 16.51 -6.02
CA ARG A 141 -10.30 17.48 -5.80
C ARG A 141 -9.25 17.41 -6.91
N TYR A 142 -8.86 16.20 -7.28
CA TYR A 142 -7.79 15.94 -8.25
C TYR A 142 -8.29 15.77 -9.69
N LYS A 143 -9.61 15.82 -9.90
CA LYS A 143 -10.27 15.66 -11.20
C LYS A 143 -9.94 14.33 -11.89
N TRP A 144 -9.88 13.25 -11.10
CA TRP A 144 -9.71 11.91 -11.66
C TRP A 144 -10.97 11.51 -12.44
N TRP A 145 -10.78 11.05 -13.67
CA TRP A 145 -11.88 10.63 -14.55
C TRP A 145 -12.21 9.14 -14.42
N PHE A 146 -11.25 8.35 -13.92
CA PHE A 146 -11.35 6.91 -13.69
C PHE A 146 -11.88 6.60 -12.28
#